data_AF-A0A924QLH4-F1
#
_entry.id   AF-A0A924QLH4-F1
#
_cell.length_a   1.000
_cell.length_b   1.000
_cell.length_c   1.000
_cell.angle_alpha   90.00
_cell.angle_beta   90.00
_cell.angle_gamma   90.00
#
_symmetry.space_group_name_H-M   'P 1'
#
loop_
_entity.id
_entity.type
_entity.pdbx_description
1 polymer ?
#
loop_
_entity_poly.entity_id
_entity_poly.type
_entity_poly.pdbx_seq_one_letter_code
_entity_poly.pdbx_strand_id
1 'polypeptide(L)' 'MLCVDSSGWIEFFLGSTAGRTFKPIIEQTAQLVVPAVSIFEVHRFLSRTATITVRDAAIEVMCRSA' A
#
# COMPACT_ATOMS: atom_id res chain seq x y z
N MET A 1 14.33 -1.55 -9.76
CA MET A 1 13.88 -0.77 -8.59
C MET A 1 12.54 -0.17 -8.93
N LEU A 2 11.48 -0.68 -8.32
CA LEU A 2 10.10 -0.24 -8.48
C LEU A 2 9.73 0.57 -7.24
N CYS A 3 8.96 1.63 -7.42
CA CYS A 3 8.44 2.42 -6.31
C CYS A 3 6.95 2.63 -6.56
N VAL A 4 6.14 2.38 -5.53
CA VAL A 4 4.69 2.61 -5.57
C VAL A 4 4.39 3.70 -4.54
N ASP A 5 3.75 4.76 -4.98
CA ASP A 5 3.34 5.89 -4.16
C ASP A 5 2.07 5.55 -3.34
N SER A 6 1.63 6.48 -2.50
CA SER A 6 0.46 6.26 -1.66
C SER A 6 -0.81 5.98 -2.45
N SER A 7 -0.98 6.60 -3.63
CA SER A 7 -2.17 6.37 -4.47
C SER A 7 -2.24 4.92 -4.97
N GLY A 8 -1.13 4.35 -5.45
CA GLY A 8 -1.10 2.96 -5.89
C GLY A 8 -1.39 1.96 -4.76
N TRP A 9 -0.85 2.20 -3.56
CA TRP A 9 -1.14 1.39 -2.38
C TRP A 9 -2.61 1.48 -1.96
N ILE A 10 -3.20 2.68 -1.97
CA ILE A 10 -4.63 2.88 -1.63
C ILE A 10 -5.51 2.10 -2.61
N GLU A 11 -5.29 2.26 -3.93
CA GLU A 11 -6.08 1.56 -4.94
C GLU A 11 -5.94 0.03 -4.83
N PHE A 12 -4.74 -0.46 -4.49
CA PHE A 12 -4.49 -1.87 -4.21
C PHE A 12 -5.32 -2.37 -3.01
N PHE A 13 -5.28 -1.67 -1.87
CA PHE A 13 -6.03 -2.07 -0.68
C PHE A 13 -7.54 -1.93 -0.83
N LEU A 14 -8.01 -0.97 -1.64
CA LEU A 14 -9.43 -0.83 -1.98
C LEU A 14 -9.93 -1.91 -2.97
N GLY A 15 -9.03 -2.72 -3.54
CA GLY A 15 -9.38 -3.73 -4.53
C GLY A 15 -9.99 -3.13 -5.80
N SER A 16 -9.64 -1.89 -6.11
CA SER A 16 -10.23 -1.17 -7.24
C SER A 16 -9.78 -1.74 -8.59
N THR A 17 -10.43 -1.33 -9.67
CA THR A 17 -9.99 -1.66 -11.03
C THR A 17 -8.56 -1.17 -11.29
N ALA A 18 -8.19 0.01 -10.78
CA ALA A 18 -6.84 0.54 -10.90
C ALA A 18 -5.84 -0.24 -10.04
N GLY A 19 -6.26 -0.74 -8.87
CA GLY A 19 -5.47 -1.59 -7.98
C GLY A 19 -4.94 -2.85 -8.64
N ARG A 20 -5.64 -3.40 -9.64
CA ARG A 20 -5.18 -4.57 -10.40
C ARG A 20 -3.88 -4.31 -11.16
N THR A 21 -3.64 -3.08 -11.60
CA THR A 21 -2.40 -2.68 -12.28
C THR A 21 -1.22 -2.66 -11.33
N PHE A 22 -1.45 -2.34 -10.04
CA PHE A 22 -0.40 -2.26 -9.03
C PHE A 22 -0.06 -3.61 -8.39
N LYS A 23 -1.00 -4.55 -8.36
CA LYS A 23 -0.78 -5.90 -7.83
C LYS A 23 0.52 -6.58 -8.32
N PRO A 24 0.79 -6.71 -9.63
CA PRO A 24 2.02 -7.36 -10.11
C PRO A 24 3.30 -6.58 -9.78
N ILE A 25 3.21 -5.29 -9.48
CA ILE A 25 4.35 -4.45 -9.07
C ILE A 25 4.62 -4.69 -7.57
N ILE A 26 3.57 -4.72 -6.75
CA ILE A 26 3.65 -4.94 -5.29
C ILE A 26 4.14 -6.36 -4.97
N GLU A 27 3.77 -7.36 -5.78
CA GLU A 27 4.21 -8.75 -5.62
C GLU A 27 5.72 -8.95 -5.91
N GLN A 28 6.38 -8.00 -6.58
CA GLN A 28 7.82 -8.04 -6.84
C GLN A 28 8.63 -7.46 -5.66
N THR A 29 8.42 -8.01 -4.46
CA THR A 29 8.96 -7.49 -3.19
C THR A 29 10.48 -7.29 -3.21
N ALA A 30 11.24 -8.19 -3.85
CA ALA A 30 12.70 -8.08 -3.96
C ALA A 30 13.20 -6.83 -4.74
N GLN A 31 12.33 -6.16 -5.48
CA GLN A 31 12.66 -4.96 -6.26
C GLN A 31 11.86 -3.73 -5.84
N LEU A 32 10.93 -3.89 -4.89
CA LEU A 32 9.99 -2.86 -4.47
C LEU A 32 10.59 -2.02 -3.34
N VAL A 33 10.56 -0.70 -3.52
CA VAL A 33 10.86 0.26 -2.47
C VAL A 33 9.55 0.84 -1.97
N VAL A 34 9.36 0.85 -0.65
CA VAL A 34 8.21 1.46 0.02
C VAL A 34 8.66 2.68 0.80
N PRO A 35 8.46 3.91 0.29
CA PRO A 35 8.86 5.11 1.00
C PRO A 35 8.10 5.28 2.33
N ALA A 36 8.80 5.68 3.39
CA ALA A 36 8.18 5.93 4.69
C ALA A 36 7.06 6.99 4.63
N VAL A 37 7.19 8.00 3.75
CA VAL A 37 6.15 9.00 3.51
C VAL A 37 4.87 8.37 2.93
N SER A 38 5.00 7.39 2.03
CA SER A 38 3.85 6.68 1.46
C SER A 38 3.14 5.83 2.52
N ILE A 39 3.89 5.18 3.43
CA ILE A 39 3.31 4.47 4.58
C ILE A 39 2.48 5.43 5.44
N PHE A 40 3.02 6.62 5.75
CA PHE A 40 2.31 7.63 6.53
C PHE A 40 1.02 8.11 5.85
N GLU A 41 1.07 8.39 4.55
CA GLU A 41 -0.09 8.85 3.78
C GLU A 41 -1.20 7.79 3.70
N VAL A 42 -0.83 6.52 3.46
CA VAL A 42 -1.77 5.39 3.46
C VAL A 42 -2.37 5.21 4.85
N HIS A 43 -1.56 5.24 5.91
CA HIS A 43 -2.05 5.15 7.29
C HIS A 43 -3.05 6.27 7.61
N ARG A 44 -2.74 7.52 7.22
CA ARG A 44 -3.60 8.68 7.43
C ARG A 44 -4.92 8.55 6.67
N PHE A 45 -4.89 8.07 5.43
CA PHE A 45 -6.08 7.82 4.63
C PHE A 45 -6.96 6.75 5.29
N LEU A 46 -6.40 5.57 5.57
CA LEU A 46 -7.13 4.44 6.13
C LEU A 46 -7.65 4.71 7.55
N SER A 47 -6.96 5.53 8.34
CA SER A 47 -7.46 5.97 9.66
C SER A 47 -8.76 6.77 9.58
N ARG A 48 -9.11 7.33 8.41
CA ARG A 48 -10.34 8.09 8.18
C ARG A 48 -11.43 7.27 7.51
N THR A 49 -11.07 6.20 6.82
CA THR A 49 -11.97 5.49 5.89
C THR A 49 -12.17 4.01 6.22
N ALA A 50 -11.30 3.42 7.04
CA ALA A 50 -11.31 1.99 7.36
C ALA A 50 -11.31 1.75 8.88
N THR A 51 -11.56 0.50 9.27
CA THR A 51 -11.41 0.09 10.68
C THR A 51 -9.94 0.01 11.06
N ILE A 52 -9.66 0.11 12.36
CA ILE A 52 -8.30 -0.03 12.91
C ILE A 52 -7.63 -1.34 12.47
N THR A 53 -8.37 -2.45 12.48
CA THR A 53 -7.86 -3.76 12.06
C THR A 53 -7.43 -3.78 10.60
N VAL A 54 -8.25 -3.21 9.70
CA VAL A 54 -7.93 -3.17 8.26
C VAL A 54 -6.73 -2.28 7.99
N ARG A 55 -6.68 -1.11 8.64
CA ARG A 55 -5.55 -0.19 8.56
C ARG A 55 -4.25 -0.88 9.01
N ASP A 56 -4.24 -1.48 10.19
CA ASP A 56 -3.03 -2.06 10.77
C ASP A 56 -2.52 -3.23 9.93
N ALA A 57 -3.43 -4.09 9.43
CA ALA A 57 -3.07 -5.15 8.48
C ALA A 57 -2.47 -4.60 7.17
N ALA A 58 -3.02 -3.50 6.63
CA ALA A 58 -2.49 -2.86 5.42
C ALA A 58 -1.07 -2.31 5.66
N ILE A 59 -0.82 -1.66 6.78
CA ILE A 59 0.52 -1.15 7.14
C ILE A 59 1.51 -2.31 7.35
N GLU A 60 1.08 -3.41 7.96
CA GLU A 60 1.91 -4.62 8.10
C GLU A 60 2.32 -5.19 6.73
N VAL A 61 1.42 -5.19 5.75
CA VAL A 61 1.75 -5.57 4.37
C VAL A 61 2.81 -4.64 3.79
N MET A 62 2.60 -3.32 3.87
CA MET A 62 3.56 -2.34 3.32
C MET A 62 4.96 -2.49 3.93
N CYS A 63 5.06 -2.71 5.25
CA CYS A 63 6.33 -2.86 5.94
C CYS A 63 7.05 -4.18 5.61
N ARG A 64 6.32 -5.25 5.27
CA ARG A 64 6.91 -6.54 4.85
C ARG A 64 7.32 -6.58 3.39
N SER A 65 6.78 -5.68 2.58
CA SER A 65 7.08 -5.57 1.15
C SER A 65 8.30 -4.69 0.85
N ALA A 66 8.93 -4.10 1.88
CA ALA A 66 10.11 -3.24 1.80
C ALA A 66 11.43 -4.01 1.97
#